data_AF-A0A609RXZ7-F1
#
_entry.id   AF-A0A609RXZ7-F1
#
_cell.length_a   1.000
_cell.length_b   1.000
_cell.length_c   1.000
_cell.angle_alpha   90.00
_cell.angle_beta   90.00
_cell.angle_gamma   90.00
#
_symmetry.space_group_name_H-M   'P 1'
#
loop_
_entity.id
_entity.type
_entity.pdbx_description
1 polymer ?
#
loop_
_entity_poly.entity_id
_entity_poly.type
_entity_poly.pdbx_seq_one_letter_code
_entity_poly.pdbx_strand_id
1 'polypeptide(L)'
;AYLTILENRKEVPSYTEYQVGTGAGVSLKDFLVYLQNTMMPGSSSIFEFGAIEQRDNEIMFSVANNKNLKAMGWKPNFDYKKGIEELLKRL
;
A
#
# COMPACT_ATOMS: atom_id res chain seq x y z
N ALA A 1 -3.62 3.07 -13.12
CA ALA A 1 -2.32 3.72 -13.35
C ALA A 1 -1.95 3.59 -14.81
N TYR A 2 -1.72 2.36 -15.31
CA TYR A 2 -1.40 2.13 -16.73
C TYR A 2 -2.35 2.82 -17.72
N LEU A 3 -3.66 2.57 -17.60
CA LEU A 3 -4.66 3.20 -18.50
C LEU A 3 -4.63 4.72 -18.42
N THR A 4 -4.54 5.29 -17.21
CA THR A 4 -4.41 6.74 -17.03
C THR A 4 -3.19 7.31 -17.75
N ILE A 5 -2.04 6.64 -17.70
CA ILE A 5 -0.84 7.07 -18.45
C ILE A 5 -1.09 6.97 -19.95
N LEU A 6 -1.69 5.88 -20.42
CA LEU A 6 -1.96 5.65 -21.85
C LEU A 6 -2.92 6.69 -22.44
N GLU A 7 -3.93 7.09 -21.66
CA GLU A 7 -4.89 8.15 -22.00
C GLU A 7 -4.19 9.52 -22.11
N ASN A 8 -3.23 9.80 -21.23
CA ASN A 8 -2.45 11.04 -21.19
C ASN A 8 -1.14 10.99 -21.99
N ARG A 9 -0.89 9.93 -22.78
CA ARG A 9 0.42 9.65 -23.41
C ARG A 9 0.99 10.78 -24.29
N LYS A 10 0.15 11.69 -24.78
CA LYS A 10 0.60 12.84 -25.59
C LYS A 10 1.36 13.88 -24.75
N GLU A 11 1.10 13.92 -23.45
CA GLU A 11 1.72 14.84 -22.48
C GLU A 11 2.85 14.17 -21.70
N VAL A 12 3.05 12.86 -21.89
CA VAL A 12 4.08 12.08 -21.20
C VAL A 12 5.37 12.08 -22.05
N PRO A 13 6.54 12.42 -21.46
CA PRO A 13 7.83 12.31 -22.14
C PRO A 13 8.12 10.91 -22.67
N SER A 14 9.05 10.80 -23.62
CA SER A 14 9.44 9.53 -24.26
C SER A 14 9.82 8.43 -23.27
N TYR A 15 10.41 8.82 -22.14
CA TYR A 15 10.67 7.95 -21.00
C TYR A 15 10.26 8.66 -19.72
N THR A 16 9.46 7.99 -18.90
CA THR A 16 9.09 8.47 -17.57
C THR A 16 8.80 7.28 -16.69
N GLU A 17 9.42 7.26 -15.51
CA GLU A 17 9.10 6.29 -14.47
C GLU A 17 8.01 6.82 -13.56
N TYR A 18 7.05 5.96 -13.22
CA TYR A 18 6.00 6.27 -12.26
C TYR A 18 6.03 5.27 -11.11
N GLN A 19 6.17 5.77 -9.89
CA GLN A 19 5.96 4.95 -8.70
C GLN A 19 4.47 4.77 -8.48
N VAL A 20 4.02 3.51 -8.52
CA VAL A 20 2.61 3.15 -8.32
C VAL A 20 2.40 2.66 -6.90
N GLY A 21 1.51 3.33 -6.18
CA GLY A 21 1.10 2.95 -4.83
C GLY A 21 0.10 3.96 -4.28
N THR A 22 -0.41 3.72 -3.07
CA THR A 22 -1.37 4.62 -2.41
C THR A 22 -0.76 5.98 -2.06
N GLY A 23 0.57 6.04 -1.94
CA GLY A 23 1.29 7.18 -1.38
C GLY A 23 1.17 7.28 0.14
N ALA A 24 0.68 6.22 0.78
CA ALA A 24 0.61 6.08 2.23
C ALA A 24 1.29 4.76 2.63
N GLY A 25 2.27 4.85 3.53
CA GLY A 25 2.85 3.68 4.19
C GLY A 25 1.95 3.19 5.31
N VAL A 26 2.04 1.89 5.61
CA VAL A 26 1.35 1.27 6.75
C VAL A 26 2.41 0.56 7.57
N SER A 27 2.45 0.82 8.88
CA SER A 27 3.37 0.08 9.74
C SER A 27 2.89 -1.36 9.88
N LEU A 28 3.83 -2.31 10.00
CA LEU A 28 3.50 -3.71 10.25
C LEU A 28 2.67 -3.87 11.54
N LYS A 29 2.96 -3.05 12.55
CA LYS A 29 2.21 -3.01 13.81
C LYS A 29 0.74 -2.66 13.59
N ASP A 30 0.46 -1.53 12.92
CA ASP A 30 -0.91 -1.08 12.70
C ASP A 30 -1.70 -2.06 11.83
N PHE A 31 -1.01 -2.66 10.85
CA PHE A 31 -1.57 -3.70 10.01
C PHE A 31 -2.00 -4.93 10.81
N LEU A 32 -1.10 -5.50 11.61
CA LEU A 32 -1.36 -6.71 12.39
C LEU A 32 -2.42 -6.48 13.49
N VAL A 33 -2.36 -5.33 14.17
CA VAL A 33 -3.37 -4.93 15.16
C VAL A 33 -4.75 -4.79 14.51
N TYR A 34 -4.84 -4.20 13.32
CA TYR A 34 -6.10 -4.12 12.57
C TYR A 34 -6.63 -5.50 12.20
N LEU A 35 -5.77 -6.41 11.70
CA LEU A 35 -6.19 -7.77 11.37
C LEU A 35 -6.73 -8.53 12.58
N GLN A 36 -6.00 -8.52 13.70
CA GLN A 36 -6.41 -9.21 14.93
C GLN A 36 -7.76 -8.66 15.44
N ASN A 37 -7.90 -7.34 15.51
CA ASN A 37 -9.08 -6.71 16.12
C ASN A 37 -10.32 -6.74 15.23
N THR A 38 -10.16 -6.75 13.91
CA THR A 38 -11.28 -6.54 12.97
C THR A 38 -11.57 -7.75 12.08
N MET A 39 -10.55 -8.51 11.69
CA MET A 39 -10.71 -9.61 10.72
C MET A 39 -10.66 -10.99 11.35
N MET A 40 -10.01 -11.13 12.50
CA MET A 40 -9.79 -12.42 13.18
C MET A 40 -10.32 -12.39 14.61
N PRO A 41 -11.64 -12.19 14.81
CA PRO A 41 -12.22 -12.13 16.15
C PRO A 41 -11.92 -13.43 16.92
N GLY A 42 -11.38 -13.30 18.12
CA GLY A 42 -10.97 -14.43 18.96
C GLY A 42 -9.52 -14.88 18.80
N SER A 43 -8.74 -14.24 17.92
CA SER A 43 -7.29 -14.48 17.83
C SER A 43 -6.57 -14.08 19.12
N SER A 44 -5.90 -15.04 19.76
CA SER A 44 -5.07 -14.85 20.95
C SER A 44 -3.59 -14.56 20.64
N SER A 45 -3.28 -14.16 19.40
CA SER A 45 -1.91 -13.86 18.99
C SER A 45 -1.30 -12.76 19.85
N ILE A 46 -0.05 -12.96 20.28
CA ILE A 46 0.74 -11.96 20.99
C ILE A 46 1.84 -11.48 20.05
N PHE A 47 1.95 -10.16 19.87
CA PHE A 47 2.94 -9.56 18.98
C PHE A 47 4.04 -8.85 19.78
N GLU A 48 5.25 -9.39 19.75
CA GLU A 48 6.43 -8.80 20.38
C GLU A 48 7.14 -7.84 19.42
N PHE A 49 6.54 -6.67 19.18
CA PHE A 49 7.09 -5.67 18.27
C PHE A 49 8.47 -5.19 18.75
N GLY A 50 9.47 -5.29 17.87
CA GLY A 50 10.85 -4.90 18.18
C GLY A 50 11.67 -5.98 18.92
N ALA A 51 11.15 -7.21 19.07
CA ALA A 51 11.92 -8.31 19.66
C ALA A 51 13.15 -8.74 18.84
N ILE A 52 13.14 -8.46 17.53
CA ILE A 52 14.25 -8.72 16.62
C ILE A 52 14.70 -7.40 16.02
N GLU A 53 16.02 -7.20 15.94
CA GLU A 53 16.62 -6.04 15.30
C GLU A 53 16.24 -5.96 13.82
N GLN A 54 16.12 -4.74 13.31
CA GLN A 54 15.87 -4.51 11.89
C GLN A 54 17.02 -5.07 11.06
N ARG A 55 16.70 -5.71 9.93
CA ARG A 55 17.76 -6.28 9.07
C ARG A 55 18.59 -5.18 8.44
N ASP A 56 19.87 -5.45 8.28
CA ASP A 56 20.76 -4.60 7.50
C ASP A 56 20.18 -4.38 6.10
N ASN A 57 20.13 -3.10 5.69
CA ASN A 57 19.59 -2.66 4.41
C ASN A 57 18.07 -2.88 4.20
N GLU A 58 17.30 -3.14 5.27
CA GLU A 58 15.84 -3.21 5.17
C GLU A 58 15.22 -1.81 5.05
N ILE A 59 14.35 -1.64 4.05
CA ILE A 59 13.68 -0.36 3.77
C ILE A 59 12.63 -0.08 4.85
N MET A 60 12.86 0.96 5.66
CA MET A 60 11.91 1.38 6.71
C MET A 60 10.63 2.01 6.14
N PHE A 61 10.76 2.84 5.09
CA PHE A 61 9.64 3.56 4.48
C PHE A 61 9.51 3.22 2.99
N SER A 62 8.75 2.17 2.69
CA SER A 62 8.40 1.81 1.31
C SER A 62 7.11 2.52 0.90
N VAL A 63 7.22 3.77 0.44
CA VAL A 63 6.07 4.62 0.06
C VAL A 63 6.26 5.19 -1.34
N ALA A 64 5.34 4.85 -2.25
CA ALA A 64 5.38 5.35 -3.63
C ALA A 64 5.07 6.86 -3.69
N ASN A 65 5.95 7.64 -4.32
CA ASN A 65 5.65 9.02 -4.68
C ASN A 65 4.71 9.06 -5.90
N ASN A 66 3.40 9.13 -5.64
CA ASN A 66 2.36 9.08 -6.68
C ASN A 66 1.83 10.44 -7.13
N LYS A 67 2.53 11.54 -6.84
CA LYS A 67 2.07 12.91 -7.16
C LYS A 67 1.77 13.09 -8.66
N ASN A 68 2.65 12.61 -9.53
CA ASN A 68 2.49 12.75 -10.98
C ASN A 68 1.29 11.94 -11.50
N LEU A 69 1.06 10.74 -10.96
CA LEU A 69 -0.13 9.96 -11.29
C LEU A 69 -1.42 10.67 -10.84
N LYS A 70 -1.42 11.24 -9.63
CA LYS A 70 -2.56 12.01 -9.10
C LYS A 70 -2.85 13.26 -9.93
N ALA A 71 -1.82 13.96 -10.39
CA ALA A 71 -1.96 15.11 -11.28
C ALA A 71 -2.64 14.74 -12.62
N MET A 72 -2.40 13.52 -13.13
CA MET A 72 -3.10 12.98 -14.31
C MET A 72 -4.51 12.43 -14.01
N GLY A 73 -5.04 12.63 -12.81
CA GLY A 73 -6.36 12.16 -12.39
C GLY A 73 -6.40 10.71 -11.90
N TRP A 74 -5.26 10.01 -11.82
CA TRP A 74 -5.23 8.66 -11.24
C TRP A 74 -5.40 8.73 -9.71
N LYS A 75 -6.22 7.82 -9.17
CA LYS A 75 -6.33 7.62 -7.72
C LYS A 75 -6.29 6.13 -7.37
N PRO A 76 -5.71 5.74 -6.21
CA PRO A 76 -5.86 4.40 -5.69
C PRO A 76 -7.34 4.15 -5.34
N ASN A 77 -7.87 2.99 -5.73
CA ASN A 77 -9.28 2.63 -5.47
C ASN A 77 -9.49 1.96 -4.10
N PHE A 78 -8.40 1.48 -3.50
CA PHE A 78 -8.35 0.75 -2.25
C PHE A 78 -7.23 1.31 -1.38
N ASP A 79 -7.49 1.38 -0.07
CA ASP A 79 -6.46 1.35 0.94
C ASP A 79 -6.25 -0.10 1.42
N TYR A 80 -5.35 -0.32 2.38
CA TYR A 80 -5.07 -1.67 2.88
C TYR A 80 -6.27 -2.29 3.60
N LYS A 81 -7.08 -1.50 4.30
CA LYS A 81 -8.26 -1.95 5.06
C LYS A 81 -9.31 -2.51 4.12
N LYS A 82 -9.80 -1.66 3.21
CA LYS A 82 -10.78 -2.03 2.18
C LYS A 82 -10.25 -3.15 1.28
N GLY A 83 -8.97 -3.13 0.94
CA GLY A 83 -8.34 -4.13 0.09
C GLY A 83 -8.38 -5.54 0.71
N ILE A 84 -8.03 -5.68 1.99
CA ILE A 84 -8.09 -6.96 2.70
C ILE A 84 -9.52 -7.41 2.92
N GLU A 85 -10.42 -6.51 3.33
CA GLU A 85 -11.84 -6.83 3.50
C GLU A 85 -12.44 -7.44 2.22
N GLU A 86 -12.14 -6.82 1.08
CA GLU A 86 -12.60 -7.29 -0.23
C GLU A 86 -11.96 -8.63 -0.62
N LEU A 87 -10.68 -8.83 -0.30
CA LEU A 87 -9.98 -10.10 -0.55
C LEU A 87 -10.61 -11.24 0.26
N LEU A 88 -10.86 -11.03 1.55
CA LEU A 88 -11.39 -12.06 2.44
C LEU A 88 -12.85 -12.41 2.14
N LYS A 89 -13.67 -11.46 1.65
CA LYS A 89 -15.04 -11.75 1.19
C LYS A 89 -15.12 -12.69 0.00
N ARG A 90 -14.03 -12.85 -0.75
CA ARG A 90 -13.95 -13.68 -1.96
C ARG A 90 -13.39 -15.07 -1.70
N LEU A 91 -12.98 -15.36 -0.47
CA LEU A 91 -12.57 -16.68 0.00
C LEU A 91 -13.74 -17.39 0.68
#